data_AF-A0A1W9TZY5-F1
#
_entry.id   AF-A0A1W9TZY5-F1
#
_cell.length_a   1.000
_cell.length_b   1.000
_cell.length_c   1.000
_cell.angle_alpha   90.00
_cell.angle_beta   90.00
_cell.angle_gamma   90.00
#
_symmetry.space_group_name_H-M   'P 1'
#
loop_
_entity.id
_entity.type
_entity.pdbx_description
1 polymer ?
#
loop_
_entity_poly.entity_id
_entity_poly.type
_entity_poly.pdbx_seq_one_letter_code
_entity_poly.pdbx_strand_id
1 'polypeptide(L)'
;MKWRAFPLHPNTPKEGLTLEQLFAGTPLDIDTMMKSLREKAAELGLPMGNRLKTYNSRLAQELGKWAESKKAGDAFHTAAFKAYFVDGKNIAKLAVLLDLAESAR
;
A
#
# COMPACT_ATOMS: atom_id res chain seq x y z
N MET A 1 13.52 -14.21 2.17
CA MET A 1 13.14 -13.05 3.02
C MET A 1 12.07 -13.49 4.01
N LYS A 2 11.92 -12.84 5.18
CA LYS A 2 10.80 -13.13 6.12
C LYS A 2 9.98 -11.86 6.34
N TRP A 3 8.78 -11.83 5.76
CA TRP A 3 7.87 -10.69 5.90
C TRP A 3 7.14 -10.70 7.24
N ARG A 4 6.95 -9.52 7.82
CA ARG A 4 6.10 -9.32 8.99
C ARG A 4 5.09 -8.21 8.71
N ALA A 5 3.82 -8.50 8.97
CA ALA A 5 2.75 -7.52 8.87
C ALA A 5 2.91 -6.46 9.97
N PHE A 6 2.76 -5.20 9.60
CA PHE A 6 2.78 -4.06 10.52
C PHE A 6 1.73 -3.04 10.08
N PRO A 7 0.53 -3.02 10.69
CA PRO A 7 -0.50 -2.05 10.33
C PRO A 7 -0.21 -0.70 11.00
N LEU A 8 0.21 0.30 10.22
CA LEU A 8 0.45 1.66 10.73
C LEU A 8 -0.83 2.31 11.30
N HIS A 9 -1.95 2.11 10.61
CA HIS A 9 -3.25 2.69 10.95
C HIS A 9 -4.34 1.62 10.86
N PRO A 10 -4.44 0.69 11.82
CA PRO A 10 -5.36 -0.45 11.76
C PRO A 10 -6.84 -0.02 11.73
N ASN A 11 -7.15 1.19 12.21
CA ASN A 11 -8.49 1.75 12.28
C ASN A 11 -8.89 2.54 11.01
N THR A 12 -8.05 2.59 9.96
CA THR A 12 -8.41 3.25 8.69
C THR A 12 -9.70 2.62 8.14
N PRO A 13 -10.73 3.42 7.78
CA PRO A 13 -11.94 2.89 7.16
C PRO A 13 -11.64 2.17 5.84
N LYS A 14 -12.57 1.31 5.40
CA LYS A 14 -12.41 0.54 4.16
C LYS A 14 -12.30 1.45 2.93
N GLU A 15 -12.99 2.58 2.95
CA GLU A 15 -13.00 3.59 1.89
C GLU A 15 -11.67 4.35 1.82
N GLY A 16 -10.84 4.24 2.86
CA GLY A 16 -9.60 4.98 3.03
C GLY A 16 -9.82 6.39 3.58
N LEU A 17 -8.70 7.06 3.81
CA LEU A 17 -8.63 8.47 4.18
C LEU A 17 -7.79 9.22 3.14
N THR A 18 -8.10 10.48 2.87
CA THR A 18 -7.15 11.34 2.16
C THR A 18 -5.91 11.57 3.01
N LEU A 19 -4.81 12.03 2.41
CA LEU A 19 -3.61 12.36 3.20
C LEU A 19 -3.89 13.53 4.15
N GLU A 20 -4.71 14.49 3.74
CA GLU A 20 -5.14 15.62 4.58
C GLU A 20 -5.91 15.14 5.80
N GLN A 21 -6.81 14.16 5.62
CA GLN A 21 -7.54 13.54 6.73
C GLN A 21 -6.60 12.71 7.63
N LEU A 22 -5.65 11.99 7.04
CA LEU A 22 -4.70 11.16 7.80
C LEU A 22 -3.78 12.00 8.70
N PHE A 23 -3.32 13.14 8.20
CA PHE A 23 -2.40 14.03 8.89
C PHE A 23 -3.09 15.24 9.53
N ALA A 24 -4.42 15.22 9.64
CA ALA A 24 -5.19 16.29 10.28
C ALA A 24 -4.65 16.58 11.69
N GLY A 25 -4.35 17.87 11.97
CA GLY A 25 -3.77 18.30 13.25
C GLY A 25 -2.25 18.13 13.38
N THR A 26 -1.57 17.60 12.36
CA THR A 26 -0.11 17.58 12.29
C THR A 26 0.37 18.82 11.53
N PRO A 27 1.34 19.61 12.04
CA PRO A 27 1.91 20.75 11.32
C PRO A 27 2.85 20.26 10.21
N LEU A 28 2.28 19.67 9.17
CA LEU A 28 2.98 19.02 8.07
C LEU A 28 2.44 19.56 6.74
N ASP A 29 3.35 20.00 5.87
CA ASP A 29 3.05 20.25 4.47
C ASP A 29 3.09 18.93 3.69
N ILE A 30 1.90 18.45 3.31
CA ILE A 30 1.71 17.18 2.61
C ILE A 30 2.32 17.23 1.21
N ASP A 31 2.25 18.36 0.51
CA ASP A 31 2.76 18.49 -0.85
C ASP A 31 4.28 18.43 -0.84
N THR A 32 4.92 19.13 0.10
CA THR A 32 6.37 19.08 0.28
C THR A 32 6.82 17.66 0.67
N MET A 33 6.15 17.02 1.63
CA MET A 33 6.46 15.63 2.03
C MET A 33 6.35 14.66 0.83
N MET A 34 5.25 14.75 0.08
CA MET A 34 5.01 13.86 -1.05
C MET A 34 5.95 14.15 -2.22
N LYS A 35 6.37 15.40 -2.41
CA LYS A 35 7.42 15.76 -3.39
C LYS A 35 8.74 15.09 -3.04
N SER A 36 9.23 15.26 -1.81
CA SER A 36 10.47 14.62 -1.36
C SER A 36 10.43 13.09 -1.48
N LEU A 37 9.28 12.47 -1.18
CA LEU A 37 9.11 11.03 -1.34
C LEU A 37 9.23 10.59 -2.80
N ARG A 38 8.65 11.34 -3.74
CA ARG A 38 8.74 11.04 -5.18
C ARG A 38 10.15 11.23 -5.73
N GLU A 39 10.84 12.30 -5.31
CA GLU A 39 12.24 12.55 -5.68
C GLU A 39 13.13 11.40 -5.20
N LYS A 40 12.98 10.98 -3.94
CA LYS A 40 13.74 9.84 -3.40
C LYS A 40 13.44 8.53 -4.11
N ALA A 41 12.17 8.27 -4.46
CA ALA A 41 11.80 7.09 -5.23
C ALA A 41 12.47 7.10 -6.62
N ALA A 42 12.48 8.25 -7.30
CA ALA A 42 13.13 8.41 -8.60
C ALA A 42 14.65 8.17 -8.54
N GLU A 43 15.34 8.69 -7.52
CA GLU A 43 16.77 8.42 -7.30
C GLU A 43 17.09 6.92 -7.14
N LEU A 44 16.16 6.17 -6.54
CA LEU A 44 16.29 4.74 -6.31
C LEU A 44 15.75 3.89 -7.47
N GLY A 45 15.27 4.51 -8.55
CA GLY A 45 14.63 3.81 -9.66
C GLY A 45 13.32 3.10 -9.28
N LEU A 46 12.67 3.53 -8.19
CA LEU A 46 11.41 2.96 -7.71
C LEU A 46 10.21 3.71 -8.31
N PRO A 47 9.24 3.01 -8.92
CA PRO A 47 8.04 3.66 -9.42
C PRO A 47 7.20 4.20 -8.26
N MET A 48 6.68 5.41 -8.42
CA MET A 48 5.80 6.06 -7.45
C MET A 48 4.68 6.79 -8.19
N GLY A 49 3.45 6.46 -7.84
CA GLY A 49 2.25 7.06 -8.44
C GLY A 49 1.80 8.32 -7.72
N ASN A 50 0.70 8.90 -8.21
CA ASN A 50 0.05 10.01 -7.53
C ASN A 50 -0.89 9.48 -6.42
N ARG A 51 -0.30 9.08 -5.29
CA ARG A 51 -1.05 8.57 -4.14
C ARG A 51 -1.65 9.72 -3.33
N LEU A 52 -2.98 9.82 -3.34
CA LEU A 52 -3.76 10.83 -2.59
C LEU A 52 -4.45 10.29 -1.34
N LYS A 53 -4.47 8.97 -1.17
CA LYS A 53 -5.18 8.30 -0.07
C LYS A 53 -4.33 7.24 0.61
N THR A 54 -4.64 6.99 1.88
CA THR A 54 -4.24 5.80 2.60
C THR A 54 -5.41 4.83 2.68
N TYR A 55 -5.12 3.53 2.67
CA TYR A 55 -6.14 2.47 2.75
C TYR A 55 -5.79 1.48 3.85
N ASN A 56 -6.81 0.85 4.42
CA ASN A 56 -6.62 -0.21 5.40
C ASN A 56 -5.88 -1.40 4.77
N SER A 57 -4.76 -1.81 5.37
CA SER A 57 -3.91 -2.87 4.84
C SER A 57 -4.14 -4.23 5.50
N ARG A 58 -5.04 -4.35 6.49
CA ARG A 58 -5.23 -5.60 7.25
C ARG A 58 -5.52 -6.80 6.35
N LEU A 59 -6.51 -6.68 5.45
CA LEU A 59 -6.87 -7.79 4.55
C LEU A 59 -5.76 -8.11 3.56
N ALA A 60 -5.05 -7.10 3.03
CA ALA A 60 -3.91 -7.32 2.15
C ALA A 60 -2.77 -8.05 2.88
N GLN A 61 -2.53 -7.73 4.15
CA GLN A 61 -1.52 -8.40 4.98
C GLN A 61 -1.89 -9.86 5.28
N GLU A 62 -3.16 -10.13 5.60
CA GLU A 62 -3.68 -11.49 5.80
C GLU A 62 -3.56 -12.32 4.52
N LEU A 63 -3.92 -11.74 3.38
CA LEU A 63 -3.78 -12.41 2.08
C LEU A 63 -2.31 -12.66 1.72
N GLY A 64 -1.40 -11.74 2.05
CA GLY A 64 0.04 -11.95 1.90
C GLY A 64 0.55 -13.12 2.73
N LYS A 65 0.05 -13.27 3.97
CA LYS A 65 0.37 -14.45 4.81
C LYS A 65 -0.16 -15.75 4.21
N TRP A 66 -1.35 -15.73 3.61
CA TRP A 66 -1.84 -16.88 2.85
C TRP A 66 -0.96 -17.16 1.63
N ALA A 67 -0.56 -16.14 0.86
CA ALA A 67 0.31 -16.31 -0.31
C ALA A 67 1.69 -16.89 0.06
N GLU A 68 2.26 -16.53 1.22
CA GLU A 68 3.46 -17.17 1.77
C GLU A 68 3.28 -18.69 1.92
N SER A 69 2.12 -19.15 2.43
CA SER A 69 1.83 -20.59 2.54
C SER A 69 1.78 -21.32 1.19
N LYS A 70 1.61 -20.55 0.10
CA LYS A 70 1.61 -21.03 -1.29
C LYS A 70 2.95 -20.81 -2.00
N LYS A 71 4.00 -20.38 -1.28
CA LYS A 71 5.31 -19.98 -1.83
C LYS A 71 5.25 -18.80 -2.82
N ALA A 72 4.18 -18.00 -2.75
CA ALA A 72 3.93 -16.83 -3.60
C ALA A 72 4.03 -15.49 -2.85
N GLY A 73 4.55 -15.50 -1.61
CA GLY A 73 4.59 -14.30 -0.75
C GLY A 73 5.32 -13.11 -1.38
N ASP A 74 6.53 -13.32 -1.92
CA ASP A 74 7.33 -12.24 -2.52
C ASP A 74 6.65 -11.64 -3.76
N ALA A 75 6.06 -12.49 -4.61
CA ALA A 75 5.30 -12.04 -5.79
C ALA A 75 4.07 -11.22 -5.36
N PHE A 76 3.33 -11.71 -4.37
CA PHE A 76 2.17 -11.01 -3.83
C PHE A 76 2.55 -9.66 -3.21
N HIS A 77 3.61 -9.60 -2.39
CA HIS A 77 4.05 -8.34 -1.78
C HIS A 77 4.45 -7.32 -2.84
N THR A 78 5.20 -7.74 -3.87
CA THR A 78 5.55 -6.89 -5.01
C THR A 78 4.30 -6.33 -5.71
N ALA A 79 3.33 -7.19 -6.00
CA ALA A 79 2.07 -6.79 -6.64
C ALA A 79 1.24 -5.84 -5.76
N ALA A 80 1.13 -6.13 -4.47
CA ALA A 80 0.41 -5.28 -3.51
C ALA A 80 1.06 -3.91 -3.36
N PHE A 81 2.40 -3.84 -3.30
CA PHE A 81 3.12 -2.56 -3.26
C PHE A 81 2.90 -1.75 -4.53
N LYS A 82 2.98 -2.37 -5.71
CA LYS A 82 2.69 -1.70 -6.97
C LYS A 82 1.25 -1.16 -6.99
N ALA A 83 0.27 -2.01 -6.67
CA ALA A 83 -1.13 -1.61 -6.65
C ALA A 83 -1.39 -0.41 -5.73
N TYR A 84 -0.74 -0.38 -4.57
CA TYR A 84 -0.93 0.68 -3.57
C TYR A 84 -0.15 1.96 -3.88
N PHE A 85 1.17 1.86 -4.12
CA PHE A 85 2.06 3.02 -4.27
C PHE A 85 2.14 3.57 -5.68
N VAL A 86 1.93 2.72 -6.70
CA VAL A 86 2.03 3.12 -8.11
C VAL A 86 0.63 3.35 -8.68
N ASP A 87 -0.26 2.37 -8.53
CA ASP A 87 -1.56 2.40 -9.21
C ASP A 87 -2.66 3.08 -8.37
N GLY A 88 -2.39 3.41 -7.11
CA GLY A 88 -3.34 4.09 -6.21
C GLY A 88 -4.59 3.27 -5.88
N LYS A 89 -4.56 1.94 -6.07
CA LYS A 89 -5.70 1.05 -5.84
C LYS A 89 -5.98 0.88 -4.35
N ASN A 90 -7.27 0.76 -4.02
CA ASN A 90 -7.71 0.51 -2.65
C ASN A 90 -7.58 -0.99 -2.29
N ILE A 91 -6.51 -1.32 -1.56
CA ILE A 91 -6.19 -2.68 -1.09
C ILE A 91 -7.07 -3.19 0.06
N ALA A 92 -8.07 -2.41 0.52
CA ALA A 92 -9.11 -2.89 1.43
C ALA A 92 -10.33 -3.47 0.68
N LYS A 93 -10.38 -3.34 -0.66
CA LYS A 93 -11.47 -3.88 -1.49
C LYS A 93 -11.18 -5.31 -1.91
N LEU A 94 -12.16 -6.20 -1.71
CA LEU A 94 -12.05 -7.62 -2.08
C LEU A 94 -11.74 -7.82 -3.56
N ALA A 95 -12.36 -7.06 -4.46
CA ALA A 95 -12.07 -7.16 -5.90
C ALA A 95 -10.58 -6.92 -6.21
N VAL A 96 -9.98 -5.87 -5.63
CA VAL A 96 -8.54 -5.58 -5.80
C VAL A 96 -7.68 -6.70 -5.23
N LEU A 97 -8.07 -7.26 -4.07
CA LEU A 97 -7.35 -8.36 -3.43
C LEU A 97 -7.41 -9.65 -4.25
N LEU A 98 -8.53 -9.94 -4.89
CA LEU A 98 -8.69 -11.08 -5.79
C LEU A 98 -7.80 -10.92 -7.02
N ASP A 99 -7.81 -9.76 -7.67
CA ASP A 99 -6.92 -9.46 -8.79
C ASP A 99 -5.44 -9.66 -8.40
N LEU A 100 -5.06 -9.21 -7.21
CA LEU A 100 -3.70 -9.38 -6.68
C LEU A 100 -3.35 -10.87 -6.49
N ALA A 101 -4.26 -11.66 -5.90
CA ALA A 101 -4.05 -13.09 -5.70
C ALA A 101 -3.92 -13.86 -7.02
N GLU A 102 -4.66 -13.47 -8.06
CA GLU A 102 -4.56 -14.07 -9.38
C GLU A 102 -3.27 -13.69 -10.09
N SER A 103 -2.82 -12.44 -9.94
CA SER A 103 -1.57 -11.95 -10.55
C SER A 103 -0.30 -12.52 -9.91
N ALA A 104 -0.39 -13.05 -8.69
CA ALA A 104 0.73 -13.57 -7.92
C ALA A 104 0.90 -15.10 -8.03
N ARG A 105 0.41 -15.71 -9.11
CA ARG A 105 0.52 -17.16 -9.37
C ARG A 105 1.91 -17.58 -9.86
#